data_AF-A0A0P6K2I3-F1
#
_entry.id   AF-A0A0P6K2I3-F1
#
_cell.length_a   1.000
_cell.length_b   1.000
_cell.length_c   1.000
_cell.angle_alpha   90.00
_cell.angle_beta   90.00
_cell.angle_gamma   90.00
#
_symmetry.space_group_name_H-M   'P 1'
#
loop_
_entity.id
_entity.type
_entity.pdbx_description
1 polymer ?
#
loop_
_entity_poly.entity_id
_entity_poly.type
_entity_poly.pdbx_seq_one_letter_code
_entity_poly.pdbx_strand_id
1 'polypeptide(L)'
;MSPEKMTKVEETLQRASRLKKMVDRWQNSHTHCMWQMTLSQRRNPYAVLQLQGTMEEELALADRHLLLVRQAALRQLFEEEHQQCQQELHRMGKAFYVERL
;
A
#
# COMPACT_ATOMS: atom_id res chain seq x y z
N MET A 1 16.80 -70.66 9.28
CA MET A 1 17.39 -69.43 8.70
C MET A 1 18.70 -69.15 9.41
N SER A 2 19.81 -68.91 8.69
CA SER A 2 21.12 -68.64 9.31
C SER A 2 21.12 -67.24 9.96
N PRO A 3 21.73 -67.04 11.14
CA PRO A 3 21.77 -65.74 11.83
C PRO A 3 22.33 -64.60 10.96
N GLU A 4 23.29 -64.89 10.09
CA GLU A 4 23.89 -63.93 9.14
C GLU A 4 22.89 -63.42 8.09
N LYS A 5 21.90 -64.24 7.73
CA LYS A 5 20.84 -63.84 6.79
C LYS A 5 19.82 -62.94 7.48
N MET A 6 19.61 -63.10 8.79
CA MET A 6 18.70 -62.25 9.56
C MET A 6 19.27 -60.86 9.78
N THR A 7 20.55 -60.75 10.14
CA THR A 7 21.23 -59.45 10.31
C THR A 7 21.23 -58.64 9.01
N LYS A 8 21.49 -59.27 7.85
CA LYS A 8 21.44 -58.60 6.55
C LYS A 8 20.04 -58.10 6.16
N VAL A 9 19.00 -58.81 6.55
CA VAL A 9 17.60 -58.37 6.33
C VAL A 9 17.27 -57.18 7.24
N GLU A 10 17.76 -57.19 8.48
CA GLU A 10 17.56 -56.07 9.41
C GLU A 10 18.26 -54.79 8.93
N GLU A 11 19.49 -54.88 8.43
CA GLU A 11 20.22 -53.74 7.85
C GLU A 11 19.52 -53.16 6.62
N THR A 12 18.99 -54.01 5.73
CA THR A 12 18.25 -53.55 4.55
C THR A 12 16.94 -52.89 4.93
N LEU A 13 16.25 -53.40 5.95
CA LEU A 13 15.02 -52.80 6.48
C LEU A 13 15.29 -51.46 7.18
N GLN A 14 16.38 -51.35 7.93
CA GLN A 14 16.83 -50.09 8.52
C GLN A 14 17.20 -49.06 7.44
N ARG A 15 17.89 -49.49 6.37
CA ARG A 15 18.23 -48.62 5.23
C ARG A 15 16.97 -48.13 4.50
N ALA A 16 16.00 -49.01 4.26
CA ALA A 16 14.72 -48.65 3.66
C ALA A 16 13.94 -47.65 4.54
N SER A 17 13.93 -47.85 5.86
CA SER A 17 13.30 -46.91 6.80
C SER A 17 13.95 -45.53 6.78
N ARG A 18 15.29 -45.46 6.72
CA ARG A 18 16.02 -44.19 6.60
C ARG A 18 15.71 -43.48 5.29
N LEU A 19 15.66 -44.21 4.18
CA LEU A 19 15.31 -43.68 2.86
C LEU A 19 13.88 -43.12 2.86
N LYS A 20 12.91 -43.86 3.41
CA LYS A 20 11.52 -43.40 3.53
C LYS A 20 11.43 -42.08 4.32
N LYS A 21 12.11 -41.99 5.48
CA LYS A 21 12.14 -40.75 6.27
C LYS A 21 12.74 -39.57 5.50
N MET A 22 13.73 -39.79 4.65
CA MET A 22 14.29 -38.74 3.80
C MET A 22 13.31 -38.29 2.72
N VAL A 23 12.59 -39.23 2.09
CA VAL A 23 11.54 -38.92 1.13
C VAL A 23 10.41 -38.13 1.79
N ASP A 24 9.94 -38.56 2.96
CA ASP A 24 8.88 -37.86 3.71
C ASP A 24 9.29 -36.43 4.07
N ARG A 25 10.54 -36.23 4.53
CA ARG A 25 11.09 -34.89 4.81
C ARG A 25 11.17 -34.02 3.56
N TRP A 26 11.64 -34.59 2.45
CA TRP A 26 11.72 -33.88 1.17
C TRP A 26 10.32 -33.46 0.69
N GLN A 27 9.34 -34.37 0.79
CA GLN A 27 7.98 -34.10 0.38
C GLN A 27 7.33 -33.00 1.23
N ASN A 28 7.53 -33.04 2.56
CA ASN A 28 7.06 -31.98 3.46
C ASN A 28 7.71 -30.62 3.14
N SER A 29 9.02 -30.59 2.89
CA SER A 29 9.73 -29.38 2.49
C SER A 29 9.21 -28.85 1.15
N HIS A 30 8.96 -29.73 0.20
CA HIS A 30 8.43 -29.37 -1.12
C HIS A 30 7.03 -28.75 -1.01
N THR A 31 6.13 -29.38 -0.26
CA THR A 31 4.78 -28.84 0.01
C THR A 31 4.86 -27.47 0.72
N HIS A 32 5.76 -27.32 1.69
CA HIS A 32 5.94 -26.05 2.38
C HIS A 32 6.43 -24.94 1.44
N CYS A 33 7.44 -25.21 0.60
CA CYS A 33 7.91 -24.27 -0.41
C CYS A 33 6.81 -23.86 -1.38
N MET A 34 6.01 -24.82 -1.87
CA MET A 34 4.88 -24.54 -2.76
C MET A 34 3.85 -23.63 -2.10
N TRP A 35 3.51 -23.88 -0.83
CA TRP A 35 2.59 -23.03 -0.06
C TRP A 35 3.13 -21.61 0.13
N GLN A 36 4.40 -21.46 0.49
CA GLN A 36 5.04 -20.14 0.61
C GLN A 36 5.05 -19.38 -0.72
N MET A 37 5.33 -20.05 -1.83
CA MET A 37 5.29 -19.43 -3.16
C MET A 37 3.88 -18.95 -3.51
N THR A 38 2.85 -19.78 -3.32
CA THR A 38 1.46 -19.39 -3.59
C THR A 38 1.02 -18.23 -2.70
N LEU A 39 1.39 -18.24 -1.42
CA LEU A 39 1.10 -17.11 -0.52
C LEU A 39 1.79 -15.84 -0.96
N SER A 40 3.06 -15.91 -1.35
CA SER A 40 3.82 -14.74 -1.81
C SER A 40 3.23 -14.15 -3.10
N GLN A 41 2.83 -15.02 -4.03
CA GLN A 41 2.13 -14.63 -5.25
C GLN A 41 0.79 -13.96 -4.98
N ARG A 42 0.04 -14.41 -3.96
CA ARG A 42 -1.23 -13.79 -3.58
C ARG A 42 -1.05 -12.49 -2.80
N ARG A 43 -0.06 -12.42 -1.90
CA ARG A 43 0.19 -11.27 -1.04
C ARG A 43 0.65 -10.04 -1.84
N ASN A 44 1.42 -10.25 -2.91
CA ASN A 44 1.97 -9.16 -3.70
C ASN A 44 0.88 -8.29 -4.39
N PRO A 45 -0.09 -8.85 -5.15
CA PRO A 45 -1.20 -8.08 -5.72
C PRO A 45 -2.02 -7.33 -4.67
N TYR A 46 -2.36 -7.97 -3.55
CA TYR A 46 -3.15 -7.31 -2.50
C TYR A 46 -2.37 -6.16 -1.83
N ALA A 47 -1.06 -6.31 -1.63
CA ALA A 47 -0.23 -5.23 -1.10
C ALA A 47 -0.17 -4.04 -2.07
N VAL A 48 -0.06 -4.30 -3.38
CA VAL A 48 -0.10 -3.25 -4.42
C VAL A 48 -1.46 -2.56 -4.45
N LEU A 49 -2.56 -3.31 -4.40
CA LEU A 49 -3.91 -2.73 -4.38
C LEU A 49 -4.16 -1.88 -3.14
N GLN A 50 -3.70 -2.32 -1.96
CA GLN A 50 -3.80 -1.50 -0.75
C GLN A 50 -2.97 -0.23 -0.88
N LEU A 51 -1.74 -0.33 -1.39
CA LEU A 51 -0.89 0.84 -1.58
C LEU A 51 -1.54 1.84 -2.56
N GLN A 52 -2.14 1.36 -3.65
CA GLN A 52 -2.87 2.20 -4.60
C GLN A 52 -4.05 2.91 -3.92
N GLY A 53 -4.86 2.20 -3.14
CA GLY A 53 -5.95 2.81 -2.37
C GLY A 53 -5.47 3.89 -1.41
N THR A 54 -4.42 3.62 -0.65
CA THR A 54 -3.83 4.63 0.26
C THR A 54 -3.29 5.85 -0.51
N MET A 55 -2.69 5.63 -1.69
CA MET A 55 -2.15 6.71 -2.50
C MET A 55 -3.27 7.59 -3.07
N GLU A 56 -4.39 7.00 -3.50
CA GLU A 56 -5.56 7.74 -3.97
C GLU A 56 -6.17 8.62 -2.86
N GLU A 57 -6.28 8.09 -1.63
CA GLU A 57 -6.77 8.84 -0.48
C GLU A 57 -5.86 10.04 -0.13
N GLU A 58 -4.55 9.82 -0.09
CA GLU A 58 -3.55 10.86 0.17
C GLU A 58 -3.57 11.93 -0.92
N LEU A 59 -3.69 11.55 -2.20
CA LEU A 59 -3.80 12.50 -3.31
C LEU A 59 -5.08 13.34 -3.21
N ALA A 60 -6.22 12.72 -2.85
CA ALA A 60 -7.48 13.44 -2.67
C ALA A 60 -7.45 14.40 -1.47
N LEU A 61 -6.70 14.06 -0.41
CA LEU A 61 -6.43 14.99 0.69
C LEU A 61 -5.53 16.13 0.22
N ALA A 62 -4.43 15.85 -0.47
CA ALA A 62 -3.50 16.87 -0.96
C ALA A 62 -4.20 17.88 -1.89
N ASP A 63 -5.06 17.41 -2.81
CA ASP A 63 -5.81 18.27 -3.72
C ASP A 63 -6.78 19.20 -2.97
N ARG A 64 -7.48 18.69 -1.95
CA ARG A 64 -8.34 19.52 -1.08
C ARG A 64 -7.54 20.61 -0.37
N HIS A 65 -6.37 20.28 0.18
CA HIS A 65 -5.51 21.26 0.84
C HIS A 65 -5.00 22.31 -0.17
N LEU A 66 -4.59 21.88 -1.37
CA LEU A 66 -4.15 22.78 -2.43
C LEU A 66 -5.25 23.77 -2.83
N LEU A 67 -6.49 23.30 -2.98
CA LEU A 67 -7.64 24.16 -3.29
C LEU A 67 -7.88 25.19 -2.19
N LEU A 68 -7.81 24.81 -0.92
CA LEU A 68 -7.98 25.73 0.21
C LEU A 68 -6.88 26.80 0.22
N VAL A 69 -5.63 26.40 0.03
CA VAL A 69 -4.48 27.34 -0.05
C VAL A 69 -4.66 28.30 -1.22
N ARG A 70 -5.06 27.80 -2.39
CA ARG A 70 -5.31 28.64 -3.57
C ARG A 70 -6.46 29.62 -3.36
N GLN A 71 -7.54 29.18 -2.73
CA GLN A 71 -8.67 30.06 -2.41
C GLN A 71 -8.25 31.16 -1.42
N ALA A 72 -7.48 30.83 -0.40
CA ALA A 72 -6.97 31.81 0.56
C ALA A 72 -6.07 32.86 -0.14
N ALA A 73 -5.14 32.41 -1.00
CA ALA A 73 -4.29 33.31 -1.77
C ALA A 73 -5.09 34.21 -2.71
N LEU A 74 -6.11 33.67 -3.38
CA LEU A 74 -7.00 34.47 -4.26
C LEU A 74 -7.80 35.51 -3.47
N ARG A 75 -8.32 35.16 -2.29
CA ARG A 75 -9.02 36.12 -1.43
C ARG A 75 -8.11 37.27 -1.04
N GLN A 76 -6.86 36.97 -0.65
CA GLN A 76 -5.89 38.01 -0.30
C GLN A 76 -5.64 38.97 -1.47
N LEU A 77 -5.42 38.43 -2.68
CA LEU A 77 -5.21 39.26 -3.87
C LEU A 77 -6.44 40.16 -4.15
N PHE A 78 -7.65 39.60 -4.05
CA PHE A 78 -8.85 40.40 -4.26
C PHE A 78 -9.08 41.45 -3.17
N GLU A 79 -8.71 41.18 -1.92
CA GLU A 79 -8.76 42.17 -0.85
C GLU A 79 -7.80 43.34 -1.12
N GLU A 80 -6.58 43.05 -1.57
CA GLU A 80 -5.60 44.06 -1.97
C GLU A 80 -6.10 44.90 -3.16
N GLU A 81 -6.61 44.25 -4.21
CA GLU A 81 -7.19 44.94 -5.37
C GLU A 81 -8.43 45.77 -4.99
N HIS A 82 -9.29 45.23 -4.12
CA HIS A 82 -10.49 45.92 -3.66
C HIS A 82 -10.12 47.20 -2.90
N GLN A 83 -9.13 47.14 -2.02
CA GLN A 83 -8.63 48.31 -1.30
C GLN A 83 -8.07 49.37 -2.24
N GLN A 84 -7.30 48.96 -3.26
CA GLN A 84 -6.78 49.87 -4.27
C GLN A 84 -7.91 50.56 -5.04
N CYS A 85 -8.87 49.78 -5.57
CA CYS A 85 -10.02 50.33 -6.29
C CYS A 85 -10.86 51.27 -5.42
N GLN A 86 -11.03 50.93 -4.14
CA GLN A 86 -11.79 51.76 -3.21
C GLN A 86 -11.12 53.13 -3.01
N GLN A 87 -9.79 53.17 -2.88
CA GLN A 87 -9.05 54.42 -2.77
C GLN A 87 -9.18 55.27 -4.04
N GLU A 88 -9.13 54.65 -5.22
CA GLU A 88 -9.31 55.34 -6.50
C GLU A 88 -10.71 55.93 -6.64
N LEU A 89 -11.74 55.17 -6.28
CA LEU A 89 -13.12 55.66 -6.28
C LEU A 89 -13.30 56.83 -5.33
N HIS A 90 -12.74 56.77 -4.12
CA HIS A 90 -12.81 57.86 -3.14
C HIS A 90 -12.15 59.14 -3.67
N ARG A 91 -11.03 59.04 -4.41
CA ARG A 91 -10.40 60.20 -5.08
C ARG A 91 -11.32 60.83 -6.14
N MET A 92 -12.17 60.03 -6.77
CA MET A 92 -13.19 60.49 -7.71
C MET A 92 -14.50 60.94 -7.04
N GLY A 93 -14.59 60.91 -5.69
CA GLY A 93 -15.81 61.18 -4.94
C GLY A 93 -16.90 60.11 -5.12
N LYS A 94 -16.52 58.91 -5.55
CA LYS A 94 -17.41 57.75 -5.75
C LYS A 94 -17.12 56.68 -4.69
N ALA A 95 -18.04 55.74 -4.53
CA ALA A 95 -17.86 54.58 -3.66
C ALA A 95 -18.49 53.34 -4.30
N PHE A 96 -18.09 52.16 -3.80
CA PHE A 96 -18.75 50.91 -4.17
C PHE A 96 -20.20 50.89 -3.69
N TYR A 97 -21.07 50.33 -4.51
CA TYR A 97 -22.46 50.09 -4.15
C TYR A 97 -22.54 48.92 -3.16
N VAL A 98 -23.32 49.09 -2.09
CA VAL A 98 -23.60 48.06 -1.10
C VAL A 98 -25.10 48.08 -0.82
N GLU A 99 -25.80 47.00 -1.17
CA GLU A 99 -27.19 46.81 -0.77
C GLU A 99 -27.26 46.69 0.76
N ARG A 100 -28.07 47.53 1.40
CA ARG A 100 -28.40 47.41 2.81
C ARG A 100 -29.70 46.60 2.91
N LEU A 101 -29.61 45.42 3.52
CA LEU A 101 -30.77 44.61 3.91
C LEU A 101 -31.51 45.22 5.10
#